data_AF-A0A258DD39-F1
#
_entry.id   AF-A0A258DD39-F1
#
_cell.length_a   1.000
_cell.length_b   1.000
_cell.length_c   1.000
_cell.angle_alpha   90.00
_cell.angle_beta   90.00
_cell.angle_gamma   90.00
#
_symmetry.space_group_name_H-M   'P 1'
#
loop_
_entity.id
_entity.type
_entity.pdbx_description
1 polymer ?
#
loop_
_entity_poly.entity_id
_entity_poly.type
_entity_poly.pdbx_seq_one_letter_code
_entity_poly.pdbx_strand_id
1 'polypeptide(L)'
;GLDLGPDPHELVAAGLAACTTMTLRLYANQKGWDISGLHVEVFSSFDKDATPHERFERIITLEGDLTDEQRERLFQIAEKCPIHKLLTAGAKVVTTVGGN
;
A
#
# COMPACT_ATOMS: atom_id res chain seq x y z
N GLY A 1 22.81 4.18 -8.20
CA GLY A 1 23.06 3.19 -9.27
C GLY A 1 23.36 3.97 -10.53
N LEU A 2 22.85 3.54 -11.69
CA LEU A 2 22.68 4.44 -12.86
C LEU A 2 21.34 5.19 -12.80
N ASP A 3 20.54 4.94 -11.77
CA ASP A 3 19.26 5.59 -11.46
C ASP A 3 18.25 5.50 -12.62
N LEU A 4 18.32 4.39 -13.36
CA LEU A 4 17.44 4.06 -14.48
C LEU A 4 16.19 3.25 -14.07
N GLY A 5 16.04 2.96 -12.78
CA GLY A 5 14.96 2.17 -12.24
C GLY A 5 14.61 2.63 -10.84
N PRO A 6 13.49 2.14 -10.29
CA PRO A 6 13.04 2.55 -8.97
C PRO A 6 14.07 2.20 -7.90
N ASP A 7 14.25 3.11 -6.96
CA ASP A 7 15.06 2.85 -5.79
C ASP A 7 14.37 1.85 -4.83
N PRO A 8 15.07 1.32 -3.82
CA PRO A 8 14.49 0.35 -2.89
C PRO A 8 13.25 0.85 -2.14
N HIS A 9 13.16 2.13 -1.79
CA HIS A 9 12.00 2.71 -1.10
C HIS A 9 10.82 2.83 -2.07
N GLU A 10 11.07 3.22 -3.32
CA GLU A 10 10.05 3.25 -4.38
C GLU A 10 9.50 1.84 -4.66
N LEU A 11 10.33 0.80 -4.59
CA LEU A 11 9.87 -0.59 -4.69
C LEU A 11 8.96 -1.00 -3.52
N VAL A 12 9.26 -0.55 -2.30
CA VAL A 12 8.38 -0.79 -1.13
C VAL A 12 7.06 -0.03 -1.29
N ALA A 13 7.11 1.24 -1.73
CA ALA A 13 5.93 2.05 -2.02
C ALA A 13 5.03 1.38 -3.08
N ALA A 14 5.63 0.88 -4.17
CA ALA A 14 4.94 0.13 -5.21
C ALA A 14 4.29 -1.15 -4.65
N GLY A 15 4.97 -1.86 -3.75
CA GLY A 15 4.42 -3.02 -3.04
C GLY A 15 3.19 -2.68 -2.20
N LEU A 16 3.22 -1.55 -1.47
CA LEU A 16 2.07 -1.06 -0.71
C LEU A 16 0.90 -0.68 -1.62
N ALA A 17 1.17 0.00 -2.73
CA ALA A 17 0.16 0.36 -3.72
C ALA A 17 -0.53 -0.88 -4.29
N ALA A 18 0.26 -1.83 -4.80
CA ALA A 18 -0.25 -3.08 -5.38
C ALA A 18 -1.06 -3.90 -4.37
N CYS A 19 -0.53 -4.09 -3.16
CA CYS A 19 -1.21 -4.83 -2.10
C CYS A 19 -2.55 -4.19 -1.71
N THR A 20 -2.61 -2.86 -1.67
CA THR A 20 -3.85 -2.12 -1.40
C THR A 20 -4.86 -2.34 -2.51
N THR A 21 -4.46 -2.14 -3.77
CA THR A 21 -5.31 -2.36 -4.95
C THR A 21 -5.92 -3.75 -4.98
N MET A 22 -5.11 -4.79 -4.77
CA MET A 22 -5.57 -6.18 -4.74
C MET A 22 -6.59 -6.42 -3.63
N THR A 23 -6.33 -5.88 -2.43
CA THR A 23 -7.21 -6.05 -1.27
C THR A 23 -8.56 -5.38 -1.49
N LEU A 24 -8.57 -4.17 -2.03
CA LEU A 24 -9.80 -3.43 -2.33
C LEU A 24 -10.63 -4.12 -3.42
N ARG A 25 -9.99 -4.53 -4.53
CA ARG A 25 -10.69 -5.29 -5.59
C ARG A 25 -11.27 -6.59 -5.05
N LEU A 26 -10.51 -7.35 -4.27
CA LEU A 26 -10.98 -8.60 -3.67
C LEU A 26 -12.23 -8.36 -2.80
N TYR A 27 -12.18 -7.34 -1.94
CA TYR A 27 -13.29 -7.03 -1.04
C TYR A 27 -14.54 -6.56 -1.80
N ALA A 28 -14.38 -5.66 -2.76
CA ALA A 28 -15.48 -5.17 -3.60
C ALA A 28 -16.14 -6.32 -4.37
N ASN A 29 -15.35 -7.20 -4.99
CA ASN A 29 -15.85 -8.38 -5.70
C ASN A 29 -16.64 -9.31 -4.77
N GLN A 30 -16.16 -9.56 -3.55
CA GLN A 30 -16.87 -10.37 -2.55
C GLN A 30 -18.21 -9.77 -2.12
N LYS A 31 -18.35 -8.44 -2.20
CA LYS A 31 -19.58 -7.72 -1.87
C LYS A 31 -20.47 -7.42 -3.07
N GLY A 32 -20.01 -7.75 -4.28
CA GLY A 32 -20.72 -7.41 -5.52
C GLY A 32 -20.79 -5.91 -5.79
N TRP A 33 -19.81 -5.14 -5.34
CA TRP A 33 -19.76 -3.69 -5.57
C TRP A 33 -19.06 -3.37 -6.88
N ASP A 34 -19.64 -2.48 -7.68
CA ASP A 34 -19.11 -2.14 -9.00
C ASP A 34 -18.05 -1.02 -8.89
N ILE A 35 -16.80 -1.42 -9.07
CA ILE A 35 -15.66 -0.50 -9.16
C ILE A 35 -15.17 -0.52 -10.61
N SER A 36 -15.55 0.51 -11.37
CA SER A 36 -15.12 0.67 -12.76
C SER A 36 -13.66 1.10 -12.85
N GLY A 37 -13.16 1.83 -11.85
CA GLY A 37 -11.78 2.31 -11.78
C GLY A 37 -11.24 2.32 -10.35
N LEU A 38 -10.00 1.86 -10.18
CA LEU A 38 -9.27 1.92 -8.91
C LEU A 38 -7.82 2.25 -9.21
N HIS A 39 -7.36 3.38 -8.69
CA HIS A 39 -5.98 3.84 -8.78
C HIS A 39 -5.42 4.04 -7.37
N VAL A 40 -4.18 3.60 -7.15
CA VAL A 40 -3.48 3.77 -5.88
C VAL A 40 -2.08 4.27 -6.17
N GLU A 41 -1.76 5.44 -5.63
CA GLU A 41 -0.44 6.06 -5.70
C GLU A 41 0.17 6.04 -4.31
N VAL A 42 1.48 5.79 -4.23
CA VAL A 42 2.21 5.82 -2.96
C VAL A 42 3.52 6.56 -3.17
N PHE A 43 3.78 7.53 -2.31
CA PHE A 43 5.00 8.32 -2.28
C PHE A 43 5.77 8.03 -0.99
N SER A 44 7.07 7.79 -1.10
CA SER A 44 7.97 7.70 0.05
C SER A 44 8.67 9.03 0.29
N SER A 45 8.81 9.40 1.56
CA SER A 45 9.54 10.59 1.98
C SER A 45 10.22 10.33 3.32
N PHE A 46 11.29 11.06 3.59
CA PHE A 46 12.04 10.97 4.82
C PHE A 46 11.90 12.27 5.62
N ASP A 47 11.42 12.17 6.86
CA ASP A 47 11.32 13.27 7.82
C ASP A 47 12.19 12.98 9.04
N LYS A 48 13.31 13.70 9.13
CA LYS A 48 14.29 13.57 10.21
C LYS A 48 13.74 13.93 11.59
N ASP A 49 12.68 14.73 11.66
CA ASP A 49 12.11 15.23 12.91
C ASP A 49 10.91 14.37 13.38
N ALA A 50 10.45 13.44 12.54
CA ALA A 50 9.38 12.49 12.84
C ALA A 50 9.93 11.16 13.41
N THR A 51 9.08 10.43 14.15
CA THR A 51 9.36 9.03 14.53
C THR A 51 8.12 8.19 14.24
N PRO A 52 8.16 7.25 13.28
CA PRO A 52 9.31 6.88 12.42
C PRO A 52 9.70 7.97 11.41
N HIS A 53 10.96 7.96 10.98
CA HIS A 53 11.48 8.92 9.99
C HIS A 53 10.94 8.67 8.57
N GLU A 54 10.73 7.40 8.22
CA GLU A 54 10.20 7.03 6.91
C GLU A 54 8.69 7.24 6.88
N ARG A 55 8.20 7.93 5.85
CA ARG A 55 6.78 8.20 5.65
C ARG A 55 6.35 7.76 4.27
N PHE A 56 5.31 6.92 4.23
CA PHE A 56 4.59 6.57 3.01
C PHE A 56 3.25 7.30 2.97
N GLU A 57 3.04 8.13 1.96
CA GLU A 57 1.76 8.78 1.69
C GLU A 57 1.04 8.04 0.59
N ARG A 58 -0.22 7.65 0.84
CA ARG A 58 -1.03 6.86 -0.09
C ARG A 58 -2.26 7.66 -0.52
N ILE A 59 -2.48 7.74 -1.82
CA ILE A 59 -3.67 8.33 -2.43
C ILE A 59 -4.46 7.22 -3.12
N ILE A 60 -5.77 7.13 -2.84
CA ILE A 60 -6.66 6.12 -3.41
C ILE A 60 -7.79 6.82 -4.14
N THR A 61 -7.89 6.56 -5.44
CA THR A 61 -8.97 7.08 -6.30
C THR A 61 -9.88 5.94 -6.69
N LEU A 62 -11.19 6.12 -6.43
CA LEU A 62 -12.25 5.14 -6.69
C LEU A 62 -13.28 5.71 -7.67
N GLU A 63 -13.53 4.98 -8.75
CA GLU A 63 -14.54 5.26 -9.76
C GLU A 63 -15.55 4.12 -9.82
N GLY A 64 -16.82 4.46 -10.03
CA GLY A 64 -17.93 3.50 -10.06
C GLY A 64 -19.15 3.98 -9.27
N ASP A 65 -20.23 3.20 -9.34
CA ASP A 65 -21.47 3.43 -8.62
C ASP A 65 -21.33 2.91 -7.18
N LEU A 66 -20.67 3.72 -6.34
CA LEU A 66 -20.43 3.43 -4.93
C LEU A 66 -21.10 4.48 -4.06
N THR A 67 -21.85 4.03 -3.05
CA THR A 67 -22.35 4.93 -2.01
C THR A 67 -21.21 5.44 -1.13
N ASP A 68 -21.44 6.54 -0.41
CA ASP A 68 -20.44 7.10 0.50
C ASP A 68 -20.04 6.10 1.60
N GLU A 69 -20.99 5.29 2.09
CA GLU A 69 -20.71 4.24 3.06
C GLU A 69 -19.82 3.13 2.48
N GLN A 70 -20.00 2.79 1.20
CA GLN A 70 -19.16 1.81 0.52
C GLN A 70 -17.74 2.35 0.30
N ARG A 71 -17.61 3.63 -0.07
CA ARG A 71 -16.31 4.31 -0.23
C ARG A 71 -15.56 4.38 1.09
N GLU A 72 -16.22 4.86 2.14
CA GLU A 72 -15.67 4.90 3.49
C GLU A 72 -15.25 3.50 3.95
N ARG A 73 -16.08 2.49 3.68
CA ARG A 73 -15.73 1.11 4.01
C ARG A 73 -14.49 0.64 3.25
N LEU A 74 -14.36 0.94 1.96
CA LEU A 74 -13.18 0.58 1.17
C LEU A 74 -11.92 1.22 1.74
N PHE A 75 -11.96 2.50 2.13
CA PHE A 75 -10.82 3.15 2.78
C PHE A 75 -10.40 2.45 4.07
N GLN A 76 -11.36 2.04 4.92
CA GLN A 76 -11.04 1.24 6.11
C GLN A 76 -10.44 -0.14 5.78
N ILE A 77 -10.83 -0.75 4.64
CA ILE A 77 -10.27 -2.02 4.19
C ILE A 77 -8.85 -1.84 3.62
N ALA A 78 -8.50 -0.68 3.08
CA ALA A 78 -7.14 -0.39 2.60
C ALA A 78 -6.09 -0.53 3.71
N GLU A 79 -6.45 -0.25 4.97
CA GLU A 79 -5.59 -0.43 6.15
C GLU A 79 -5.44 -1.90 6.58
N LYS A 80 -6.19 -2.81 5.97
CA LYS A 80 -6.13 -4.25 6.29
C LYS A 80 -5.22 -5.03 5.36
N CYS A 81 -4.67 -4.39 4.34
CA CYS A 81 -3.80 -5.07 3.38
C CYS A 81 -2.52 -5.58 4.08
N PRO A 82 -2.00 -6.77 3.73
CA PRO A 82 -0.84 -7.36 4.40
C PRO A 82 0.39 -6.44 4.47
N ILE A 83 0.69 -5.70 3.41
CA ILE A 83 1.86 -4.80 3.38
C ILE A 83 1.67 -3.58 4.28
N HIS A 84 0.46 -3.01 4.35
CA HIS A 84 0.18 -1.96 5.34
C HIS A 84 0.48 -2.45 6.76
N LYS A 85 -0.02 -3.65 7.12
CA LYS A 85 0.22 -4.23 8.44
C LYS A 85 1.69 -4.48 8.72
N LEU A 86 2.45 -4.93 7.73
CA LEU A 86 3.89 -5.13 7.84
C LEU A 86 4.61 -3.80 8.15
N LEU A 87 4.27 -2.74 7.43
CA LEU A 87 4.91 -1.43 7.58
C LEU A 87 4.55 -0.74 8.90
N THR A 88 3.31 -0.91 9.39
CA THR A 88 2.87 -0.27 10.64
C THR A 88 3.23 -1.07 11.89
N ALA A 89 3.30 -2.40 11.81
CA ALA A 89 3.72 -3.24 12.94
C ALA A 89 5.25 -3.37 13.05
N GLY A 90 5.97 -3.15 11.95
CA GLY A 90 7.39 -3.44 11.83
C GLY A 90 7.67 -4.92 11.52
N ALA A 91 8.86 -5.17 10.96
CA ALA A 91 9.30 -6.51 10.58
C ALA A 91 10.58 -6.91 11.32
N LYS A 92 10.71 -8.20 11.65
CA LYS A 92 11.97 -8.77 12.12
C LYS A 92 12.78 -9.26 10.93
N VAL A 93 13.93 -8.67 10.69
CA VAL A 93 14.91 -9.15 9.70
C VAL A 93 15.89 -10.08 10.40
N VAL A 94 16.08 -11.28 9.85
CA VAL A 94 17.06 -12.26 10.32
C VAL A 94 18.07 -12.48 9.20
N THR A 95 19.35 -12.25 9.50
CA THR A 95 20.44 -12.43 8.54
C THR A 95 21.24 -13.68 8.91
N THR A 96 21.44 -14.57 7.93
CA THR A 96 22.34 -15.71 8.03
C THR A 96 23.35 -15.67 6.88
N VAL A 97 24.56 -16.17 7.12
CA VAL A 97 25.56 -16.35 6.06
C VAL A 97 25.23 -17.65 5.33
N GLY A 98 25.01 -17.60 4.02
CA GLY A 98 24.91 -18.80 3.19
C GLY A 98 26.28 -19.45 3.04
N GLY A 99 26.41 -20.73 3.40
CA GLY A 99 27.61 -21.52 3.11
C GLY A 99 27.65 -21.95 1.64
N ASN A 100 28.85 -22.13 1.10
CA ASN A 100 29.06 -22.79 -0.19
C ASN A 100 28.71 -24.28 -0.11
#